data_AF-X1CXJ1-F1
#
_entry.id   AF-X1CXJ1-F1
#
_cell.length_a   1.000
_cell.length_b   1.000
_cell.length_c   1.000
_cell.angle_alpha   90.00
_cell.angle_beta   90.00
_cell.angle_gamma   90.00
#
_symmetry.space_group_name_H-M   'P 1'
#
loop_
_entity.id
_entity.type
_entity.pdbx_description
1 polymer ?
#
loop_
_entity_poly.entity_id
_entity_poly.type
_entity_poly.pdbx_seq_one_letter_code
_entity_poly.pdbx_strand_id
1 'polypeptide(L)'
;TKASLEPAKAGIPVAVMPMPMSGVSGPVTLAGTLVEDNAEFLCGLVIVEFAGPGAPVVYSGACGTVNFRTGLETSSAETMLLNAGLTQLAHLYDLPSESRGMRSASKLMDAQAGYEMAIALIPHLLSGPDIVLGLGGLEGVRINSPVAMVIENEIIDYALRYIQGIEVNDETLALDVIHSVGPRGNYLGERHTLEHFRERWKSRIADISSFEAWEAEGVKSLDAVAKEKVRGDPGHP
;
A
#
# COMPACT_ATOMS: atom_id res chain seq x y z
N THR A 1 11.90 -3.16 25.01
CA THR A 1 11.35 -3.22 26.38
C THR A 1 11.19 -1.85 27.01
N LYS A 2 12.21 -1.12 27.49
CA LYS A 2 11.95 0.23 28.09
C LYS A 2 11.26 1.22 27.14
N ALA A 3 11.64 1.19 25.86
CA ALA A 3 11.04 2.02 24.81
C ALA A 3 9.56 1.68 24.53
N SER A 4 9.05 0.51 24.92
CA SER A 4 7.63 0.18 24.87
C SER A 4 6.92 0.39 26.22
N LEU A 5 7.62 0.21 27.34
CA LEU A 5 7.04 0.35 28.68
C LEU A 5 6.75 1.81 29.06
N GLU A 6 7.65 2.76 28.75
CA GLU A 6 7.44 4.16 29.14
C GLU A 6 6.28 4.83 28.37
N PRO A 7 6.14 4.65 27.04
CA PRO A 7 4.96 5.11 26.33
C PRO A 7 3.66 4.48 26.84
N ALA A 8 3.68 3.16 27.13
CA ALA A 8 2.51 2.46 27.67
C ALA A 8 2.03 3.07 28.99
N LYS A 9 2.93 3.33 29.94
CA LYS A 9 2.61 4.00 31.22
C LYS A 9 2.05 5.41 31.02
N ALA A 10 2.48 6.09 29.95
CA ALA A 10 2.03 7.43 29.60
C ALA A 10 0.73 7.43 28.76
N GLY A 11 0.16 6.26 28.43
CA GLY A 11 -1.02 6.15 27.57
C GLY A 11 -0.75 6.47 26.09
N ILE A 12 0.51 6.44 25.66
CA ILE A 12 0.90 6.64 24.26
C ILE A 12 0.84 5.29 23.54
N PRO A 13 0.22 5.21 22.34
CA PRO A 13 0.12 3.97 21.58
C PRO A 13 1.45 3.29 21.33
N VAL A 14 1.50 1.97 21.52
CA VAL A 14 2.67 1.13 21.26
C VAL A 14 2.38 0.18 20.10
N ALA A 15 3.16 0.27 19.03
CA ALA A 15 3.21 -0.74 17.99
C ALA A 15 4.22 -1.82 18.39
N VAL A 16 3.74 -3.01 18.73
CA VAL A 16 4.61 -4.17 18.93
C VAL A 16 4.76 -4.83 17.57
N MET A 17 5.97 -4.79 16.99
CA MET A 17 6.21 -5.25 15.61
C MET A 17 7.22 -6.42 15.57
N PRO A 18 6.74 -7.67 15.67
CA PRO A 18 7.50 -8.84 15.27
C PRO A 18 7.86 -8.81 13.78
N MET A 19 8.95 -9.50 13.43
CA MET A 19 9.47 -9.56 12.07
C MET A 19 10.13 -10.91 11.74
N PRO A 20 9.47 -12.05 11.94
CA PRO A 20 10.04 -13.31 11.51
C PRO A 20 10.11 -13.34 9.98
N MET A 21 11.31 -13.66 9.49
CA MET A 21 11.59 -13.88 8.08
C MET A 21 11.50 -15.38 7.83
N SER A 22 10.59 -15.77 6.94
CA SER A 22 10.34 -17.16 6.60
C SER A 22 11.63 -17.86 6.13
N GLY A 23 12.02 -18.92 6.86
CA GLY A 23 13.22 -19.70 6.60
C GLY A 23 14.53 -19.08 7.10
N VAL A 24 14.47 -17.99 7.86
CA VAL A 24 15.64 -17.35 8.48
C VAL A 24 15.45 -17.23 10.00
N SER A 25 14.56 -16.35 10.44
CA SER A 25 14.24 -16.16 11.87
C SER A 25 12.93 -16.83 12.27
N GLY A 26 12.09 -17.22 11.31
CA GLY A 26 10.92 -18.08 11.53
C GLY A 26 10.95 -19.36 10.69
N PRO A 27 10.02 -20.30 10.92
CA PRO A 27 9.84 -21.48 10.08
C PRO A 27 9.65 -21.10 8.61
N VAL A 28 10.08 -21.97 7.69
CA VAL A 28 9.93 -21.73 6.24
C VAL A 28 8.49 -21.84 5.75
N THR A 29 7.61 -22.50 6.52
CA THR A 29 6.19 -22.61 6.19
C THR A 29 5.45 -21.35 6.62
N LEU A 30 4.61 -20.79 5.73
CA LEU A 30 3.93 -19.51 5.98
C LEU A 30 3.07 -19.55 7.26
N ALA A 31 2.35 -20.65 7.48
CA ALA A 31 1.56 -20.83 8.69
C ALA A 31 2.44 -20.87 9.96
N GLY A 32 3.62 -21.50 9.88
CA GLY A 32 4.57 -21.52 10.99
C GLY A 32 5.14 -20.12 11.28
N THR A 33 5.45 -19.36 10.23
CA THR A 33 5.88 -17.95 10.36
C THR A 33 4.80 -17.09 11.03
N LEU A 34 3.52 -17.26 10.64
CA LEU A 34 2.41 -16.53 11.27
C LEU A 34 2.21 -16.90 12.74
N VAL A 35 2.35 -18.18 13.10
CA VAL A 35 2.28 -18.62 14.50
C VAL A 35 3.39 -17.96 15.32
N GLU A 36 4.62 -17.92 14.78
CA GLU A 36 5.76 -17.28 15.45
C GLU A 36 5.52 -15.78 15.64
N ASP A 37 5.14 -15.07 14.58
CA ASP A 37 4.85 -13.62 14.61
C ASP A 37 3.76 -13.30 15.65
N ASN A 38 2.66 -14.04 15.61
CA ASN A 38 1.56 -13.84 16.52
C ASN A 38 1.93 -14.16 17.97
N ALA A 39 2.74 -15.19 18.21
CA ALA A 39 3.22 -15.52 19.55
C ALA A 39 4.13 -14.40 20.10
N GLU A 40 5.04 -13.87 19.27
CA GLU A 40 5.87 -12.71 19.64
C GLU A 40 5.03 -11.47 19.93
N PHE A 41 4.02 -11.19 19.10
CA PHE A 41 3.11 -10.07 19.30
C PHE A 41 2.37 -10.19 20.64
N LEU A 42 1.73 -11.32 20.90
CA LEU A 42 0.97 -11.55 22.14
C LEU A 42 1.86 -11.46 23.38
N CYS A 43 3.11 -11.93 23.29
CA CYS A 43 4.08 -11.74 24.38
C CYS A 43 4.35 -10.25 24.63
N GLY A 44 4.55 -9.46 23.57
CA GLY A 44 4.74 -8.01 23.68
C GLY A 44 3.52 -7.28 24.22
N LEU A 45 2.31 -7.68 23.78
CA LEU A 45 1.03 -7.16 24.29
C LEU A 45 0.90 -7.39 25.80
N VAL A 46 1.15 -8.61 26.28
CA VAL A 46 1.11 -8.93 27.72
C VAL A 46 2.11 -8.08 28.51
N ILE A 47 3.31 -7.85 27.97
CA ILE A 47 4.31 -6.98 28.61
C ILE A 47 3.81 -5.53 28.70
N VAL A 48 3.16 -5.02 27.66
CA VAL A 48 2.58 -3.66 27.64
C VAL A 48 1.45 -3.54 28.66
N GLU A 49 0.55 -4.51 28.72
CA GLU A 49 -0.55 -4.56 29.70
C GLU A 49 -0.04 -4.59 31.15
N PHE A 50 1.04 -5.32 31.44
CA PHE A 50 1.66 -5.28 32.77
C PHE A 50 2.29 -3.93 33.11
N ALA A 51 2.71 -3.16 32.11
CA ALA A 51 3.32 -1.85 32.29
C ALA A 51 2.28 -0.76 32.54
N GLY A 52 1.19 -0.81 31.79
CA GLY A 52 0.07 0.12 31.83
C GLY A 52 -1.19 -0.61 31.38
N PRO A 53 -2.04 -1.10 32.30
CA PRO A 53 -3.25 -1.82 31.95
C PRO A 53 -4.18 -0.99 31.06
N GLY A 54 -4.60 -1.56 29.93
CA GLY A 54 -5.42 -0.88 28.93
C GLY A 54 -4.69 0.19 28.13
N ALA A 55 -3.35 0.21 28.14
CA ALA A 55 -2.59 1.09 27.26
C ALA A 55 -2.92 0.77 25.79
N PRO A 56 -3.05 1.79 24.92
CA PRO A 56 -3.36 1.57 23.52
C PRO A 56 -2.23 0.79 22.81
N VAL A 57 -2.59 -0.28 22.10
CA VAL A 57 -1.65 -1.12 21.34
C VAL A 57 -2.13 -1.26 19.91
N VAL A 58 -1.18 -1.25 18.99
CA VAL A 58 -1.38 -1.56 17.57
C VAL A 58 -0.81 -2.94 17.30
N TYR A 59 -1.61 -3.83 16.73
CA TYR A 59 -1.13 -5.09 16.16
C TYR A 59 -0.26 -4.77 14.97
N SER A 60 1.05 -4.74 15.18
CA SER A 60 2.02 -4.55 14.11
C SER A 60 2.70 -5.87 13.80
N GLY A 61 2.88 -6.17 12.54
CA GLY A 61 3.56 -7.38 12.11
C GLY A 61 4.16 -7.20 10.74
N ALA A 62 5.35 -7.75 10.57
CA ALA A 62 6.13 -7.55 9.35
C ALA A 62 6.85 -8.83 8.95
N CYS A 63 6.04 -9.84 8.69
CA CYS A 63 6.47 -11.07 8.08
C CYS A 63 6.93 -10.84 6.63
N GLY A 64 8.00 -11.55 6.24
CA GLY A 64 8.53 -11.50 4.89
C GLY A 64 9.25 -12.78 4.50
N THR A 65 9.68 -12.83 3.25
CA THR A 65 10.49 -13.93 2.71
C THR A 65 11.83 -13.40 2.22
N VAL A 66 12.76 -14.33 2.00
CA VAL A 66 14.09 -14.03 1.48
C VAL A 66 14.35 -14.79 0.18
N ASN A 67 15.24 -14.25 -0.62
CA ASN A 67 15.92 -15.01 -1.65
C ASN A 67 16.88 -16.01 -0.96
N PHE A 68 16.53 -17.28 -0.92
CA PHE A 68 17.30 -18.33 -0.22
C PHE A 68 18.75 -18.49 -0.67
N ARG A 69 19.12 -18.03 -1.87
CA ARG A 69 20.52 -18.04 -2.33
C ARG A 69 21.35 -16.93 -1.70
N THR A 70 20.73 -15.77 -1.47
CA THR A 70 21.45 -14.54 -1.05
C THR A 70 21.14 -14.13 0.39
N GLY A 71 20.08 -14.67 0.99
CA GLY A 71 19.56 -14.27 2.30
C GLY A 71 18.90 -12.89 2.32
N LEU A 72 18.78 -12.21 1.18
CA LEU A 72 18.18 -10.88 1.10
C LEU A 72 16.67 -10.96 1.05
N GLU A 73 16.01 -10.05 1.76
CA GLU A 73 14.55 -9.87 1.69
C GLU A 73 14.07 -9.67 0.25
N THR A 74 12.92 -10.27 -0.07
CA THR A 74 12.33 -10.21 -1.41
C THR A 74 10.84 -9.90 -1.34
N SER A 75 10.36 -9.10 -2.30
CA SER A 75 8.93 -8.96 -2.54
C SER A 75 8.44 -10.22 -3.24
N SER A 76 7.45 -10.90 -2.65
CA SER A 76 6.94 -12.17 -3.15
C SER A 76 5.46 -12.33 -2.82
N ALA A 77 4.78 -13.25 -3.50
CA ALA A 77 3.39 -13.57 -3.21
C ALA A 77 3.22 -14.08 -1.77
N GLU A 78 4.18 -14.84 -1.27
CA GLU A 78 4.23 -15.33 0.10
C GLU A 78 4.29 -14.20 1.12
N THR A 79 5.11 -13.16 0.87
CA THR A 79 5.14 -11.96 1.71
C THR A 79 3.75 -11.32 1.77
N MET A 80 3.05 -11.22 0.65
CA MET A 80 1.71 -10.61 0.61
C MET A 80 0.65 -11.45 1.35
N LEU A 81 0.71 -12.77 1.22
CA LEU A 81 -0.17 -13.69 1.97
C LEU A 81 0.06 -13.60 3.47
N LEU A 82 1.32 -13.51 3.90
CA LEU A 82 1.68 -13.33 5.31
C LEU A 82 1.10 -12.02 5.85
N ASN A 83 1.31 -10.89 5.16
CA ASN A 83 0.82 -9.58 5.63
C ASN A 83 -0.72 -9.51 5.65
N ALA A 84 -1.42 -10.14 4.70
CA ALA A 84 -2.88 -10.26 4.75
C ALA A 84 -3.34 -11.12 5.94
N GLY A 85 -2.65 -12.23 6.23
CA GLY A 85 -2.94 -13.08 7.39
C GLY A 85 -2.74 -12.34 8.72
N LEU A 86 -1.69 -11.52 8.83
CA LEU A 86 -1.46 -10.66 10.01
C LEU A 86 -2.57 -9.64 10.21
N THR A 87 -3.07 -9.05 9.11
CA THR A 87 -4.20 -8.10 9.18
C THR A 87 -5.47 -8.80 9.69
N GLN A 88 -5.73 -10.03 9.26
CA GLN A 88 -6.85 -10.82 9.76
C GLN A 88 -6.71 -11.20 11.24
N LEU A 89 -5.49 -11.48 11.71
CA LEU A 89 -5.21 -11.73 13.12
C LEU A 89 -5.43 -10.47 13.97
N ALA A 90 -5.03 -9.29 13.48
CA ALA A 90 -5.32 -8.02 14.14
C ALA A 90 -6.83 -7.80 14.32
N HIS A 91 -7.63 -8.03 13.27
CA HIS A 91 -9.09 -7.97 13.34
C HIS A 91 -9.67 -9.00 14.31
N LEU A 92 -9.11 -10.21 14.38
CA LEU A 92 -9.53 -11.24 15.35
C LEU A 92 -9.37 -10.77 16.80
N TYR A 93 -8.32 -9.99 17.08
CA TYR A 93 -8.06 -9.44 18.41
C TYR A 93 -8.74 -8.09 18.67
N ASP A 94 -9.51 -7.57 17.71
CA ASP A 94 -10.13 -6.23 17.78
C ASP A 94 -9.09 -5.12 18.04
N LEU A 95 -7.93 -5.23 17.39
CA LEU A 95 -6.84 -4.27 17.50
C LEU A 95 -6.61 -3.55 16.16
N PRO A 96 -6.21 -2.27 16.19
CA PRO A 96 -5.72 -1.59 15.00
C PRO A 96 -4.54 -2.35 14.41
N SER A 97 -4.52 -2.49 13.10
CA SER A 97 -3.54 -3.23 12.33
C SER A 97 -2.54 -2.29 11.68
N GLU A 98 -1.25 -2.55 11.93
CA GLU A 98 -0.14 -1.94 11.21
C GLU A 98 0.61 -3.04 10.46
N SER A 99 0.84 -2.81 9.18
CA SER A 99 1.44 -3.80 8.32
C SER A 99 2.34 -3.13 7.29
N ARG A 100 3.31 -3.87 6.79
CA ARG A 100 4.22 -3.35 5.78
C ARG A 100 3.66 -3.58 4.40
N GLY A 101 3.39 -2.50 3.70
CA GLY A 101 2.95 -2.54 2.31
C GLY A 101 4.14 -2.47 1.35
N MET A 102 4.26 -1.32 0.72
CA MET A 102 5.06 -1.09 -0.48
C MET A 102 6.55 -1.11 -0.20
N ARG A 103 7.28 -1.92 -0.97
CA ARG A 103 8.74 -1.91 -1.04
C ARG A 103 9.19 -2.63 -2.30
N SER A 104 10.41 -2.36 -2.74
CA SER A 104 11.03 -3.11 -3.83
C SER A 104 12.45 -3.57 -3.49
N ALA A 105 12.83 -4.71 -4.06
CA ALA A 105 14.23 -5.16 -4.07
C ALA A 105 15.08 -4.43 -5.14
N SER A 106 14.44 -3.66 -6.02
CA SER A 106 15.10 -2.81 -7.00
C SER A 106 15.87 -1.68 -6.34
N LYS A 107 16.93 -1.23 -7.01
CA LYS A 107 17.86 -0.20 -6.51
C LYS A 107 17.44 1.19 -6.99
N LEU A 108 16.55 1.23 -7.97
CA LEU A 108 16.05 2.41 -8.65
C LEU A 108 14.54 2.29 -8.81
N MET A 109 13.89 3.40 -9.09
CA MET A 109 12.47 3.39 -9.45
C MET A 109 12.32 3.04 -10.93
N ASP A 110 12.37 1.74 -11.23
CA ASP A 110 12.26 1.17 -12.56
C ASP A 110 10.98 0.33 -12.72
N ALA A 111 10.87 -0.42 -13.82
CA ALA A 111 9.75 -1.31 -14.06
C ALA A 111 9.59 -2.35 -12.94
N GLN A 112 10.71 -2.85 -12.38
CA GLN A 112 10.69 -3.79 -11.27
C GLN A 112 10.05 -3.17 -10.03
N ALA A 113 10.53 -2.00 -9.61
CA ALA A 113 9.97 -1.29 -8.47
C ALA A 113 8.49 -1.00 -8.66
N GLY A 114 8.11 -0.52 -9.85
CA GLY A 114 6.72 -0.19 -10.18
C GLY A 114 5.78 -1.37 -10.01
N TYR A 115 6.10 -2.52 -10.61
CA TYR A 115 5.22 -3.68 -10.50
C TYR A 115 5.25 -4.28 -9.08
N GLU A 116 6.41 -4.41 -8.43
CA GLU A 116 6.52 -5.01 -7.08
C GLU A 116 5.71 -4.22 -6.05
N MET A 117 5.74 -2.90 -6.12
CA MET A 117 4.96 -2.02 -5.23
C MET A 117 3.46 -2.11 -5.51
N ALA A 118 3.06 -2.11 -6.79
CA ALA A 118 1.65 -2.17 -7.17
C ALA A 118 1.01 -3.52 -6.81
N ILE A 119 1.69 -4.63 -7.12
CA ILE A 119 1.18 -5.96 -6.77
C ILE A 119 1.16 -6.16 -5.25
N ALA A 120 2.08 -5.55 -4.49
CA ALA A 120 2.05 -5.64 -3.04
C ALA A 120 0.88 -4.85 -2.43
N LEU A 121 0.68 -3.60 -2.84
CA LEU A 121 -0.27 -2.70 -2.16
C LEU A 121 -1.74 -3.09 -2.39
N ILE A 122 -2.15 -3.28 -3.64
CA ILE A 122 -3.57 -3.44 -3.99
C ILE A 122 -4.25 -4.59 -3.22
N PRO A 123 -3.74 -5.83 -3.26
CA PRO A 123 -4.35 -6.93 -2.51
C PRO A 123 -4.15 -6.79 -1.00
N HIS A 124 -3.10 -6.09 -0.56
CA HIS A 124 -2.88 -5.82 0.85
C HIS A 124 -3.97 -4.89 1.40
N LEU A 125 -4.34 -3.83 0.69
CA LEU A 125 -5.46 -2.95 1.08
C LEU A 125 -6.81 -3.68 1.12
N LEU A 126 -7.01 -4.71 0.29
CA LEU A 126 -8.21 -5.55 0.36
C LEU A 126 -8.32 -6.37 1.65
N SER A 127 -7.21 -6.58 2.37
CA SER A 127 -7.24 -7.20 3.70
C SER A 127 -7.69 -6.25 4.82
N GLY A 128 -7.83 -4.95 4.52
CA GLY A 128 -8.32 -3.93 5.45
C GLY A 128 -7.35 -3.50 6.56
N PRO A 129 -6.06 -3.22 6.27
CA PRO A 129 -5.14 -2.72 7.28
C PRO A 129 -5.47 -1.26 7.66
N ASP A 130 -5.23 -0.89 8.91
CA ASP A 130 -5.46 0.48 9.40
C ASP A 130 -4.28 1.40 9.08
N ILE A 131 -3.06 0.86 9.15
CA ILE A 131 -1.80 1.58 8.90
C ILE A 131 -0.92 0.76 7.96
N VAL A 132 -0.48 1.40 6.87
CA VAL A 132 0.48 0.83 5.91
C VAL A 132 1.81 1.58 5.97
N LEU A 133 2.88 0.85 6.26
CA LEU A 133 4.24 1.38 6.33
C LEU A 133 5.08 1.04 5.09
N GLY A 134 6.19 1.77 4.92
CA GLY A 134 7.28 1.39 3.99
C GLY A 134 7.47 2.28 2.77
N LEU A 135 6.76 3.40 2.69
CA LEU A 135 6.86 4.32 1.55
C LEU A 135 8.30 4.78 1.29
N GLY A 136 8.66 4.84 0.01
CA GLY A 136 9.96 5.21 -0.53
C GLY A 136 10.96 4.07 -0.50
N GLY A 137 10.57 2.89 -0.02
CA GLY A 137 11.46 1.76 0.25
C GLY A 137 11.99 1.07 -1.00
N LEU A 138 13.26 1.31 -1.31
CA LEU A 138 14.04 0.59 -2.32
C LEU A 138 15.13 -0.26 -1.66
N GLU A 139 15.63 -1.23 -2.42
CA GLU A 139 16.68 -2.17 -2.02
C GLU A 139 16.37 -2.89 -0.68
N GLY A 140 15.13 -3.32 -0.48
CA GLY A 140 14.70 -3.92 0.79
C GLY A 140 14.77 -2.93 1.95
N VAL A 141 14.26 -1.71 1.73
CA VAL A 141 14.19 -0.62 2.72
C VAL A 141 15.58 -0.07 3.14
N ARG A 142 16.66 -0.41 2.42
CA ARG A 142 17.98 0.22 2.63
C ARG A 142 18.08 1.61 2.02
N ILE A 143 17.21 1.92 1.06
CA ILE A 143 17.12 3.22 0.40
C ILE A 143 15.72 3.77 0.65
N ASN A 144 15.63 5.03 1.09
CA ASN A 144 14.39 5.78 1.10
C ASN A 144 14.45 6.85 -0.01
N SER A 145 13.64 6.69 -1.06
CA SER A 145 13.67 7.50 -2.26
C SER A 145 12.45 8.42 -2.35
N PRO A 146 12.62 9.76 -2.30
CA PRO A 146 11.53 10.70 -2.53
C PRO A 146 10.87 10.55 -3.90
N VAL A 147 11.65 10.15 -4.91
CA VAL A 147 11.13 9.88 -6.27
C VAL A 147 10.20 8.66 -6.26
N ALA A 148 10.57 7.62 -5.51
CA ALA A 148 9.69 6.46 -5.30
C ALA A 148 8.42 6.90 -4.58
N MET A 149 8.51 7.69 -3.50
CA MET A 149 7.33 8.18 -2.78
C MET A 149 6.34 8.96 -3.67
N VAL A 150 6.82 9.75 -4.63
CA VAL A 150 5.95 10.45 -5.61
C VAL A 150 5.19 9.45 -6.49
N ILE A 151 5.85 8.40 -6.95
CA ILE A 151 5.22 7.37 -7.78
C ILE A 151 4.32 6.46 -6.93
N GLU A 152 4.73 6.12 -5.72
CA GLU A 152 3.91 5.37 -4.79
C GLU A 152 2.63 6.12 -4.43
N ASN A 153 2.67 7.46 -4.27
CA ASN A 153 1.47 8.25 -4.05
C ASN A 153 0.45 8.08 -5.19
N GLU A 154 0.89 7.93 -6.43
CA GLU A 154 0.03 7.62 -7.58
C GLU A 154 -0.59 6.22 -7.44
N ILE A 155 0.22 5.22 -7.07
CA ILE A 155 -0.23 3.83 -6.85
C ILE A 155 -1.22 3.76 -5.67
N ILE A 156 -0.98 4.52 -4.60
CA ILE A 156 -1.85 4.60 -3.43
C ILE A 156 -3.19 5.24 -3.80
N ASP A 157 -3.18 6.38 -4.52
CA ASP A 157 -4.41 7.05 -4.95
C ASP A 157 -5.26 6.11 -5.83
N TYR A 158 -4.60 5.37 -6.73
CA TYR A 158 -5.26 4.33 -7.53
C TYR A 158 -5.85 3.22 -6.64
N ALA A 159 -5.06 2.68 -5.72
CA ALA A 159 -5.48 1.57 -4.87
C ALA A 159 -6.62 1.98 -3.90
N LEU A 160 -6.58 3.21 -3.37
CA LEU A 160 -7.66 3.79 -2.56
C LEU A 160 -8.95 3.95 -3.36
N ARG A 161 -8.88 4.39 -4.63
CA ARG A 161 -10.07 4.38 -5.49
C ARG A 161 -10.54 2.95 -5.77
N TYR A 162 -9.63 2.02 -5.99
CA TYR A 162 -9.96 0.64 -6.30
C TYR A 162 -10.76 -0.03 -5.17
N ILE A 163 -10.34 0.14 -3.92
CA ILE A 163 -11.03 -0.46 -2.76
C ILE A 163 -12.39 0.16 -2.43
N GLN A 164 -12.73 1.33 -2.98
CA GLN A 164 -14.09 1.90 -2.87
C GLN A 164 -15.14 1.08 -3.65
N GLY A 165 -14.69 0.18 -4.54
CA GLY A 165 -15.58 -0.69 -5.29
C GLY A 165 -16.46 0.06 -6.32
N ILE A 166 -17.63 -0.52 -6.56
CA ILE A 166 -18.63 -0.02 -7.51
C ILE A 166 -19.89 0.34 -6.72
N GLU A 167 -20.28 1.61 -6.80
CA GLU A 167 -21.55 2.05 -6.26
C GLU A 167 -22.70 1.61 -7.17
N VAL A 168 -23.72 0.97 -6.59
CA VAL A 168 -24.89 0.45 -7.32
C VAL A 168 -26.15 1.03 -6.70
N ASN A 169 -26.80 1.94 -7.44
CA ASN A 169 -28.09 2.53 -7.11
C ASN A 169 -28.83 2.91 -8.41
N ASP A 170 -30.06 3.45 -8.31
CA ASP A 170 -30.87 3.78 -9.48
C ASP A 170 -30.20 4.80 -10.43
N GLU A 171 -29.42 5.75 -9.88
CA GLU A 171 -28.67 6.75 -10.64
C GLU A 171 -27.46 6.12 -11.33
N THR A 172 -26.63 5.35 -10.62
CA THR A 172 -25.38 4.78 -11.15
C THR A 172 -25.60 3.63 -12.13
N LEU A 173 -26.79 3.02 -12.13
CA LEU A 173 -27.22 2.08 -13.17
C LEU A 173 -27.42 2.74 -14.53
N ALA A 174 -27.72 4.06 -14.56
CA ALA A 174 -27.75 4.88 -15.75
C ALA A 174 -28.67 4.35 -16.88
N LEU A 175 -29.77 3.67 -16.54
CA LEU A 175 -30.64 2.99 -17.51
C LEU A 175 -31.27 3.96 -18.52
N ASP A 176 -31.67 5.15 -18.07
CA ASP A 176 -32.30 6.17 -18.94
C ASP A 176 -31.35 6.66 -20.04
N VAL A 177 -30.09 6.96 -19.71
CA VAL A 177 -29.10 7.39 -20.70
C VAL A 177 -28.72 6.24 -21.63
N ILE A 178 -28.66 5.00 -21.14
CA ILE A 178 -28.43 3.81 -21.97
C ILE A 178 -29.54 3.67 -23.03
N HIS A 179 -30.80 3.82 -22.63
CA HIS A 179 -31.93 3.75 -23.55
C HIS A 179 -31.97 4.94 -24.54
N SER A 180 -31.63 6.14 -24.08
CA SER A 180 -31.59 7.36 -24.91
C SER A 180 -30.51 7.31 -25.99
N VAL A 181 -29.28 6.94 -25.63
CA VAL A 181 -28.14 6.85 -26.55
C VAL A 181 -28.32 5.71 -27.56
N GLY A 182 -28.82 4.57 -27.08
CA GLY A 182 -29.15 3.43 -27.92
C GLY A 182 -27.95 2.75 -28.62
N PRO A 183 -28.21 1.73 -29.46
CA PRO A 183 -27.16 1.00 -30.15
C PRO A 183 -26.33 1.89 -31.08
N ARG A 184 -25.00 1.72 -31.06
CA ARG A 184 -24.02 2.49 -31.85
C ARG A 184 -23.87 3.97 -31.45
N GLY A 185 -24.53 4.43 -30.38
CA GLY A 185 -24.33 5.76 -29.84
C GLY A 185 -23.03 5.92 -29.03
N ASN A 186 -22.77 7.14 -28.55
CA ASN A 186 -21.59 7.49 -27.74
C ASN A 186 -22.02 8.39 -26.57
N TYR A 187 -21.53 8.08 -25.37
CA TYR A 187 -21.91 8.76 -24.12
C TYR A 187 -21.11 10.04 -23.82
N LEU A 188 -20.06 10.36 -24.59
CA LEU A 188 -19.14 11.47 -24.27
C LEU A 188 -19.82 12.84 -24.23
N GLY A 189 -20.86 13.04 -25.05
CA GLY A 189 -21.64 14.28 -25.11
C GLY A 189 -22.84 14.34 -24.16
N GLU A 190 -23.12 13.27 -23.41
CA GLU A 190 -24.30 13.17 -22.55
C GLU A 190 -24.14 13.96 -21.26
N ARG A 191 -25.26 14.53 -20.78
CA ARG A 191 -25.27 15.28 -19.52
C ARG A 191 -24.82 14.43 -18.34
N HIS A 192 -25.27 13.18 -18.29
CA HIS A 192 -24.87 12.19 -17.29
C HIS A 192 -23.33 12.05 -17.22
N THR A 193 -22.63 12.02 -18.37
CA THR A 193 -21.17 11.95 -18.39
C THR A 193 -20.54 13.22 -17.78
N LEU A 194 -21.06 14.40 -18.11
CA LEU A 194 -20.58 15.67 -17.55
C LEU A 194 -20.81 15.78 -16.03
N GLU A 195 -21.88 15.16 -15.52
CA GLU A 195 -22.21 15.14 -14.10
C GLU A 195 -21.25 14.20 -13.34
N HIS A 196 -20.95 13.01 -13.88
CA HIS A 196 -20.17 11.98 -13.16
C HIS A 196 -18.67 11.89 -13.50
N PHE A 197 -18.16 12.53 -14.56
CA PHE A 197 -16.74 12.32 -14.95
C PHE A 197 -15.73 12.85 -13.91
N ARG A 198 -16.14 13.81 -13.07
CA ARG A 198 -15.26 14.41 -12.05
C ARG A 198 -14.99 13.49 -10.87
N GLU A 199 -15.86 12.51 -10.65
CA GLU A 199 -15.76 11.52 -9.57
C GLU A 199 -14.77 10.39 -9.91
N ARG A 200 -14.30 10.34 -11.16
CA ARG A 200 -13.34 9.35 -11.63
C ARG A 200 -11.94 9.72 -11.18
N TRP A 201 -11.19 8.71 -10.75
CA TRP A 201 -9.76 8.85 -10.50
C TRP A 201 -9.04 9.33 -11.76
N LYS A 202 -8.06 10.22 -11.57
CA LYS A 202 -7.27 10.81 -12.63
C LYS A 202 -5.81 10.75 -12.23
N SER A 203 -4.98 10.37 -13.19
CA SER A 203 -3.55 10.32 -12.92
C SER A 203 -2.96 11.72 -12.71
N ARG A 204 -2.00 11.85 -11.80
CA ARG A 204 -1.29 13.11 -11.52
C ARG A 204 0.10 13.17 -12.12
N ILE A 205 0.64 12.03 -12.56
CA ILE A 205 2.01 11.92 -13.09
C ILE A 205 2.13 10.99 -14.30
N ALA A 206 1.17 10.10 -14.57
CA ALA A 206 1.21 9.24 -15.75
C ALA A 206 0.75 10.00 -16.99
N ASP A 207 1.46 9.76 -18.10
CA ASP A 207 1.11 10.30 -19.40
C ASP A 207 0.09 9.38 -20.08
N ILE A 208 -1.06 9.94 -20.47
CA ILE A 208 -2.14 9.28 -21.22
C ILE A 208 -2.42 9.99 -22.56
N SER A 209 -1.50 10.85 -22.99
CA SER A 209 -1.59 11.61 -24.22
C SER A 209 -1.26 10.74 -25.44
N SER A 210 -1.46 11.29 -26.65
CA SER A 210 -1.01 10.61 -27.86
C SER A 210 0.52 10.62 -27.94
N PHE A 211 1.09 9.70 -28.72
CA PHE A 211 2.54 9.62 -28.91
C PHE A 211 3.11 10.96 -29.42
N GLU A 212 2.42 11.61 -30.35
CA GLU A 212 2.84 12.89 -30.93
C GLU A 212 2.85 14.02 -29.88
N ALA A 213 1.90 14.01 -28.94
CA ALA A 213 1.85 15.00 -27.86
C ALA A 213 2.98 14.76 -26.86
N TRP A 214 3.16 13.52 -26.41
CA TRP A 214 4.25 13.12 -25.53
C TRP A 214 5.63 13.41 -26.13
N GLU A 215 5.80 13.18 -27.44
CA GLU A 215 7.03 13.51 -28.17
C GLU A 215 7.27 15.03 -28.20
N ALA A 216 6.24 15.81 -28.51
CA ALA A 216 6.31 17.29 -28.49
C ALA A 216 6.61 17.86 -27.09
N GLU A 217 6.18 17.17 -26.04
CA GLU A 217 6.42 17.54 -24.62
C GLU A 217 7.78 17.05 -24.08
N GLY A 218 8.59 16.40 -24.91
CA GLY A 218 9.99 16.09 -24.61
C GLY A 218 10.25 14.67 -24.12
N VAL A 219 9.36 13.71 -24.44
CA VAL A 219 9.66 12.26 -24.30
C VAL A 219 9.98 11.88 -22.85
N LYS A 220 9.24 12.44 -21.89
CA LYS A 220 9.53 12.25 -20.46
C LYS A 220 9.09 10.88 -19.98
N SER A 221 9.99 10.19 -19.29
CA SER A 221 9.65 8.98 -18.53
C SER A 221 8.97 9.33 -17.20
N LEU A 222 8.22 8.38 -16.64
CA LEU A 222 7.54 8.56 -15.36
C LEU A 222 8.51 8.95 -14.22
N ASP A 223 9.70 8.34 -14.18
CA ASP A 223 10.72 8.66 -13.17
C ASP A 223 11.30 10.07 -13.36
N ALA A 224 11.38 10.57 -14.60
CA ALA A 224 11.80 11.94 -14.87
C ALA A 224 10.76 12.95 -14.37
N VAL A 225 9.47 12.70 -14.65
CA VAL A 225 8.35 13.52 -14.13
C VAL A 225 8.35 13.53 -12.60
N ALA A 226 8.55 12.36 -11.97
CA ALA A 226 8.62 12.26 -10.52
C ALA A 226 9.83 13.03 -9.93
N LYS A 227 11.00 12.98 -10.58
CA LYS A 227 12.19 13.76 -10.18
C LYS A 227 11.96 15.26 -10.26
N GLU A 228 11.29 15.74 -11.30
CA GLU A 228 10.92 17.15 -11.44
C GLU A 228 10.00 17.57 -10.29
N LYS A 229 8.99 16.76 -9.97
CA LYS A 229 8.04 17.03 -8.87
C LYS A 229 8.72 17.08 -7.50
N VAL A 230 9.69 16.19 -7.24
CA VAL A 230 10.50 16.22 -6.00
C VAL A 230 11.31 17.50 -5.86
N ARG A 231 11.85 18.04 -6.97
CA ARG A 231 12.66 19.26 -6.94
C ARG A 231 11.85 20.53 -6.65
N GLY A 232 10.52 20.41 -6.69
CA GLY A 232 9.61 21.55 -6.67
C GLY A 232 9.61 22.21 -8.04
N ASP A 233 8.43 22.30 -8.66
CA ASP A 233 8.27 23.20 -9.80
C ASP A 233 8.36 24.64 -9.27
N PRO A 234 9.32 25.49 -9.72
CA PRO A 234 9.33 26.91 -9.37
C PRO A 234 8.09 27.68 -9.86
N GLY A 235 7.21 27.03 -10.63
CA GLY A 235 6.11 27.65 -11.38
C GLY A 235 4.68 27.23 -11.01
N HIS A 236 4.43 26.57 -9.87
CA HIS A 236 3.05 26.35 -9.41
C HIS A 236 2.84 26.86 -7.97
N PRO A 237 1.90 27.81 -7.75
CA PRO A 237 1.62 28.42 -6.45
C PRO A 237 1.01 27.45 -5.44
#